data_AF-A0A7K3PX19-F1
#
_entry.id   AF-A0A7K3PX19-F1
#
_cell.length_a   1.000
_cell.length_b   1.000
_cell.length_c   1.000
_cell.angle_alpha   90.00
_cell.angle_beta   90.00
_cell.angle_gamma   90.00
#
_symmetry.space_group_name_H-M   'P 1'
#
loop_
_entity.id
_entity.type
_entity.pdbx_description
1 polymer ?
#
loop_
_entity_poly.entity_id
_entity_poly.type
_entity_poly.pdbx_seq_one_letter_code
_entity_poly.pdbx_strand_id
1 'polypeptide(L)'
;PAIADLFGAVASVRTPVTTLVIGEGGSGGALALAAPGATWATPDSYFSVIAPEHAAAILKRPPEEAEATAGQLRLRPQDLAALGVIRTSEQLFPGTGDRRSEERM
;
A
#
# COMPACT_ATOMS: atom_id res chain seq x y z
N PRO A 1 -22.46 -4.84 -3.59
CA PRO A 1 -22.52 -3.88 -2.47
C PRO A 1 -21.45 -4.10 -1.38
N ALA A 2 -21.02 -5.32 -1.09
CA ALA A 2 -20.13 -5.63 0.05
C ALA A 2 -18.91 -4.70 0.26
N ILE A 3 -18.16 -4.37 -0.80
CA ILE A 3 -17.01 -3.43 -0.70
C ILE A 3 -17.49 -2.02 -0.31
N ALA A 4 -18.57 -1.53 -0.92
CA ALA A 4 -19.15 -0.23 -0.61
C ALA A 4 -19.72 -0.18 0.82
N ASP A 5 -20.36 -1.27 1.27
CA ASP A 5 -20.88 -1.38 2.63
C ASP A 5 -19.76 -1.32 3.67
N LEU A 6 -18.62 -1.96 3.36
CA LEU A 6 -17.44 -1.93 4.20
C LEU A 6 -16.81 -0.53 4.26
N PHE A 7 -16.73 0.19 3.13
CA PHE A 7 -16.35 1.61 3.14
C PHE A 7 -17.25 2.42 4.08
N GLY A 8 -18.57 2.23 4.00
CA GLY A 8 -19.52 2.90 4.89
C GLY A 8 -19.31 2.53 6.37
N ALA A 9 -19.04 1.26 6.65
CA ALA A 9 -18.78 0.78 8.01
C ALA A 9 -17.51 1.41 8.60
N VAL A 10 -16.39 1.40 7.86
CA VAL A 10 -15.12 2.00 8.30
C VAL A 10 -15.23 3.52 8.44
N ALA A 11 -15.96 4.20 7.56
CA ALA A 11 -16.14 5.65 7.62
C ALA A 11 -17.05 6.10 8.78
N SER A 12 -17.99 5.25 9.24
CA SER A 12 -18.98 5.61 10.27
C SER A 12 -18.69 5.08 11.67
N VAL A 13 -17.65 4.25 11.81
CA VAL A 13 -17.27 3.64 13.10
C VAL A 13 -16.87 4.71 14.12
N ARG A 14 -17.40 4.60 15.35
CA ARG A 14 -17.08 5.53 16.45
C ARG A 14 -15.86 5.11 17.26
N THR A 15 -15.52 3.84 17.20
CA THR A 15 -14.32 3.29 17.84
C THR A 15 -13.11 3.58 16.96
N PRO A 16 -11.94 3.94 17.52
CA PRO A 16 -10.71 4.08 16.75
C PRO A 16 -10.38 2.80 15.99
N VAL A 17 -10.04 2.93 14.70
CA VAL A 17 -9.61 1.82 13.85
C VAL A 17 -8.23 2.11 13.29
N THR A 18 -7.38 1.09 13.30
CA THR A 18 -6.05 1.11 12.70
C THR A 18 -5.94 -0.06 11.73
N THR A 19 -5.33 0.17 10.57
CA THR A 19 -5.08 -0.86 9.56
C THR A 19 -3.59 -1.12 9.47
N LEU A 20 -3.18 -2.39 9.41
CA LEU A 20 -1.80 -2.80 9.15
C LEU A 20 -1.76 -3.69 7.91
N VAL A 21 -1.12 -3.21 6.85
CA VAL A 21 -0.84 -3.98 5.64
C VAL A 21 0.45 -4.77 5.87
N ILE A 22 0.33 -6.09 5.94
CA ILE A 22 1.46 -7.01 6.24
C ILE A 22 2.03 -7.74 5.02
N GLY A 23 1.37 -7.61 3.88
CA GLY A 23 1.72 -8.29 2.63
C GLY A 23 1.12 -7.56 1.45
N GLU A 24 0.16 -8.16 0.77
CA GLU A 24 -0.45 -7.55 -0.42
C GLU A 24 -1.72 -6.76 -0.10
N GLY A 25 -1.72 -5.47 -0.43
CA GLY A 25 -2.86 -4.59 -0.32
C GLY A 25 -3.45 -4.21 -1.66
N GLY A 26 -4.28 -5.09 -2.22
CA GLY A 26 -4.84 -4.94 -3.56
C GLY A 26 -6.17 -4.18 -3.64
N SER A 27 -6.18 -3.12 -4.44
CA SER A 27 -7.34 -2.43 -5.01
C SER A 27 -8.43 -2.04 -3.98
N GLY A 28 -9.68 -1.97 -4.44
CA GLY A 28 -10.84 -1.60 -3.62
C GLY A 28 -11.10 -2.55 -2.44
N GLY A 29 -10.69 -3.82 -2.54
CA GLY A 29 -10.84 -4.80 -1.47
C GLY A 29 -9.99 -4.46 -0.25
N ALA A 30 -8.71 -4.15 -0.47
CA ALA A 30 -7.82 -3.71 0.60
C ALA A 30 -8.15 -2.28 1.06
N LEU A 31 -8.51 -1.38 0.14
CA LEU A 31 -8.85 0.00 0.45
C LEU A 31 -10.10 0.13 1.31
N ALA A 32 -11.11 -0.73 1.13
CA ALA A 32 -12.30 -0.72 1.96
C ALA A 32 -12.00 -1.01 3.45
N LEU A 33 -10.89 -1.70 3.74
CA LEU A 33 -10.43 -1.98 5.11
C LEU A 33 -9.46 -0.91 5.65
N ALA A 34 -9.06 0.07 4.84
CA ALA A 34 -8.05 1.05 5.22
C ALA A 34 -8.66 2.16 6.08
N ALA A 35 -8.15 2.30 7.31
CA ALA A 35 -8.52 3.38 8.21
C ALA A 35 -7.91 4.71 7.73
N PRO A 36 -8.73 5.74 7.41
CA PRO A 36 -8.22 7.03 6.94
C PRO A 36 -7.26 7.65 7.95
N GLY A 37 -6.04 7.96 7.51
CA GLY A 37 -5.01 8.56 8.37
C GLY A 37 -4.42 7.64 9.45
N ALA A 38 -4.87 6.39 9.55
CA ALA A 38 -4.38 5.37 10.51
C ALA A 38 -4.07 4.02 9.83
N THR A 39 -3.64 4.09 8.56
CA THR A 39 -3.18 2.94 7.79
C THR A 39 -1.66 2.84 7.82
N TRP A 40 -1.15 1.69 8.24
CA TRP A 40 0.27 1.35 8.37
C TRP A 40 0.66 0.25 7.40
N ALA A 41 1.92 0.20 7.01
CA ALA A 41 2.45 -0.88 6.18
C ALA A 41 3.80 -1.39 6.70
N THR A 42 4.02 -2.70 6.60
CA THR A 42 5.32 -3.33 6.87
C THR A 42 6.30 -3.11 5.72
N PRO A 43 7.63 -3.15 5.93
CA PRO A 43 8.61 -2.87 4.89
C PRO A 43 8.48 -3.73 3.61
N ASP A 44 8.13 -5.00 3.76
CA ASP A 44 7.99 -5.97 2.66
C ASP A 44 6.57 -6.03 2.05
N SER A 45 5.66 -5.14 2.48
CA SER A 45 4.29 -5.08 1.94
C SER A 45 4.18 -4.13 0.74
N TYR A 46 3.05 -4.16 0.05
CA TYR A 46 2.69 -3.13 -0.92
C TYR A 46 1.20 -2.80 -0.86
N PHE A 47 0.84 -1.60 -1.31
CA PHE A 47 -0.56 -1.17 -1.40
C PHE A 47 -0.79 -0.49 -2.75
N SER A 48 -1.70 -1.01 -3.56
CA SER A 48 -1.87 -0.56 -4.95
C SER A 48 -3.31 -0.66 -5.41
N VAL A 49 -3.73 0.25 -6.30
CA VAL A 49 -5.04 0.17 -6.97
C VAL A 49 -5.15 -1.01 -7.95
N ILE A 50 -4.01 -1.47 -8.49
CA ILE A 50 -3.93 -2.51 -9.51
C ILE A 50 -2.59 -3.26 -9.40
N ALA A 51 -2.58 -4.55 -9.73
CA ALA A 51 -1.32 -5.29 -9.84
C ALA A 51 -0.47 -4.72 -11.00
N PRO A 52 0.86 -4.59 -10.86
CA PRO A 52 1.72 -4.03 -11.91
C PRO A 52 1.61 -4.75 -13.25
N GLU A 53 1.44 -6.07 -13.26
CA GLU A 53 1.29 -6.91 -14.44
C GLU A 53 0.02 -6.53 -15.21
N HIS A 54 -1.08 -6.31 -14.49
CA HIS A 54 -2.34 -5.88 -15.08
C HIS A 54 -2.25 -4.43 -15.60
N ALA A 55 -1.57 -3.54 -14.88
CA ALA A 55 -1.33 -2.18 -15.35
C ALA A 55 -0.50 -2.17 -16.65
N ALA A 56 0.58 -2.97 -16.71
CA ALA A 56 1.40 -3.11 -17.91
C ALA A 56 0.57 -3.60 -19.11
N ALA A 57 -0.26 -4.62 -18.91
CA ALA A 57 -1.15 -5.14 -19.94
C ALA A 57 -2.15 -4.09 -20.46
N ILE A 58 -2.80 -3.33 -19.56
CA ILE A 58 -3.73 -2.25 -19.94
C ILE A 58 -3.01 -1.15 -20.73
N LEU A 59 -1.78 -0.81 -20.33
CA LEU A 59 -0.94 0.18 -21.00
C LEU A 59 -0.28 -0.34 -22.28
N LYS A 60 -0.58 -1.57 -22.71
CA LYS A 60 -0.02 -2.24 -23.89
C LYS A 60 1.51 -2.35 -23.83
N ARG A 61 2.06 -2.53 -22.64
CA ARG A 61 3.49 -2.77 -22.40
C ARG A 61 3.78 -4.28 -22.43
N PRO A 62 4.99 -4.69 -22.85
CA PRO A 62 5.44 -6.05 -22.70
C PRO A 62 5.41 -6.55 -21.24
N PRO A 63 5.16 -7.85 -20.98
CA PRO A 63 5.11 -8.40 -19.62
C PRO A 63 6.37 -8.16 -18.79
N GLU A 64 7.55 -8.13 -19.41
CA GLU A 64 8.83 -7.83 -18.78
C GLU A 64 8.91 -6.41 -18.20
N GLU A 65 8.03 -5.49 -18.62
CA GLU A 65 7.94 -4.14 -18.06
C GLU A 65 7.08 -4.06 -16.78
N ALA A 66 6.61 -5.18 -16.23
CA ALA A 66 5.83 -5.20 -14.99
C ALA A 66 6.60 -4.58 -13.81
N GLU A 67 7.89 -4.89 -13.66
CA GLU A 67 8.74 -4.33 -12.60
C GLU A 67 8.94 -2.81 -12.75
N ALA A 68 9.23 -2.35 -13.98
CA ALA A 68 9.32 -0.92 -14.28
C ALA A 68 7.99 -0.21 -14.02
N THR A 69 6.87 -0.85 -14.36
CA THR A 69 5.51 -0.35 -14.09
C THR A 69 5.25 -0.28 -12.58
N ALA A 70 5.68 -1.26 -11.80
CA ALA A 70 5.58 -1.24 -10.33
C ALA A 70 6.29 -0.02 -9.73
N GLY A 71 7.50 0.29 -10.22
CA GLY A 71 8.24 1.48 -9.81
C GLY A 71 7.49 2.79 -10.13
N GLN A 72 6.86 2.88 -11.32
CA GLN A 72 6.06 4.04 -11.71
C GLN A 72 4.77 4.18 -10.88
N LEU A 73 4.19 3.07 -10.45
CA LEU A 73 2.98 3.06 -9.61
C LEU A 73 3.23 3.48 -8.16
N ARG A 74 4.50 3.52 -7.72
CA ARG A 74 4.89 3.99 -6.37
C ARG A 74 4.14 3.27 -5.24
N LEU A 75 4.04 1.95 -5.37
CA LEU A 75 3.24 1.07 -4.51
C LEU A 75 3.95 0.58 -3.24
N ARG A 76 5.25 0.87 -3.08
CA ARG A 76 6.04 0.44 -1.93
C ARG A 76 5.76 1.33 -0.71
N PRO A 77 5.97 0.83 0.52
CA PRO A 77 5.62 1.54 1.74
C PRO A 77 6.27 2.94 1.86
N GLN A 78 7.56 3.04 1.53
CA GLN A 78 8.30 4.30 1.52
C GLN A 78 7.77 5.31 0.50
N ASP A 79 7.33 4.84 -0.66
CA ASP A 79 6.81 5.71 -1.71
C ASP A 79 5.44 6.27 -1.31
N LEU A 80 4.58 5.42 -0.75
CA LEU A 80 3.25 5.77 -0.26
C LEU A 80 3.29 6.66 1.00
N ALA A 81 4.27 6.43 1.89
CA ALA A 81 4.50 7.28 3.04
C ALA A 81 4.96 8.68 2.61
N ALA A 82 5.83 8.78 1.60
CA ALA A 82 6.22 10.06 1.01
C ALA A 82 5.05 10.78 0.31
N LEU A 83 4.03 10.04 -0.13
CA LEU A 83 2.77 10.58 -0.65
C LEU A 83 1.74 10.91 0.45
N GLY A 84 2.01 10.59 1.71
CA GLY A 84 1.10 10.81 2.84
C GLY A 84 -0.12 9.87 2.86
N VAL A 85 -0.10 8.77 2.09
CA VAL A 85 -1.23 7.83 1.98
C VAL A 85 -1.25 6.85 3.16
N ILE A 86 -0.07 6.42 3.59
CA ILE A 86 0.11 5.48 4.70
C ILE A 86 1.16 5.99 5.68
N ARG A 87 1.31 5.25 6.78
CA ARG A 87 2.38 5.43 7.75
C ARG A 87 3.31 4.22 7.77
N THR A 88 4.58 4.43 8.12
CA THR A 88 5.56 3.37 8.34
C THR A 88 6.19 3.48 9.73
N SER A 89 6.78 2.38 10.21
CA SER A 89 7.49 2.39 11.49
C SER A 89 8.63 3.40 11.53
N GLU A 90 9.30 3.65 10.41
CA GLU A 90 10.40 4.62 10.30
C GLU A 90 9.98 6.05 10.66
N GLN A 91 8.72 6.42 10.38
CA GLN A 91 8.19 7.74 10.75
C GLN A 91 7.92 7.88 12.26
N LEU A 92 7.72 6.77 12.97
CA LEU A 92 7.53 6.72 14.43
C LEU A 92 8.85 6.54 15.17
N PHE A 93 9.72 5.70 14.62
CA PHE A 93 10.95 5.23 15.25
C PHE A 93 12.09 5.35 14.23
N PRO A 94 12.62 6.56 14.02
CA PRO A 94 13.69 6.78 13.06
C PRO A 94 14.90 5.89 13.38
N GLY A 95 15.48 5.26 12.36
CA GLY A 95 16.62 4.35 12.48
C GLY A 95 16.28 2.92 12.91
N THR A 96 15.00 2.55 12.95
CA THR A 96 14.54 1.16 13.21
C THR A 96 13.96 0.47 11.98
N GLY A 97 13.94 1.17 10.83
CA GLY A 97 13.55 0.64 9.53
C GLY A 97 14.39 -0.56 9.11
N ASP A 98 13.92 -1.24 8.06
CA ASP A 98 14.54 -2.47 7.58
C ASP A 98 16.01 -2.25 7.15
N ARG A 99 16.94 -2.65 8.03
CA ARG A 99 18.39 -2.60 7.77
C ARG A 99 18.83 -3.50 6.61
N ARG A 100 17.94 -4.32 6.04
CA ARG A 100 18.26 -5.20 4.90
C ARG A 100 18.17 -4.53 3.54
N SER A 101 17.50 -3.37 3.42
CA SER A 101 17.52 -2.62 2.16
C SER A 101 18.83 -1.87 1.92
N GLU A 102 19.59 -1.56 2.98
CA GLU A 102 20.92 -0.92 2.89
C GLU A 102 22.02 -1.91 2.45
N GLU A 103 21.84 -3.21 2.65
CA GLU A 103 22.79 -4.26 2.23
C GLU A 103 22.60 -4.75 0.79
N ARG A 104 21.57 -4.28 0.08
CA ARG A 104 21.21 -4.74 -1.29
C ARG A 104 21.39 -3.69 -2.39
N MET A 105 22.07 -2.58 -2.11
CA MET A 105 22.53 -1.59 -3.10
C MET A 105 23.98 -1.86 -3.48
#